data_AF-A0A0B2BYN9-F1
#
_entry.id   AF-A0A0B2BYN9-F1
#
_cell.length_a   1.000
_cell.length_b   1.000
_cell.length_c   1.000
_cell.angle_alpha   90.00
_cell.angle_beta   90.00
_cell.angle_gamma   90.00
#
_symmetry.space_group_name_H-M   'P 1'
#
loop_
_entity.id
_entity.type
_entity.pdbx_description
1 polymer ?
#
loop_
_entity_poly.entity_id
_entity_poly.type
_entity_poly.pdbx_seq_one_letter_code
_entity_poly.pdbx_strand_id
1 'polypeptide(L)'
;MVATATFGLSACGEGNEATSDAAAGAATQVGAEGGPQVAGAAALNIADGPDVCFRAIAQHLGPDAKVAEINSFFSSGEAIDSSDDEPQGQLTVCSVQYQDPADARKLLGTSMNVQTGEFEAPSRIDITVTGGDASEFKLADYIIPLAQVNAAGLAPFMEAQKGPMGKIYSSFAWSGVRLMSPGVFSDVHVLRLDIDGRLATNDIKESGYAEFAVDGTTLKSNNLEP
;
A
#
# COMPACT_ATOMS: atom_id res chain seq x y z
N MET A 1 34.43 5.37 -54.64
CA MET A 1 33.07 4.89 -54.96
C MET A 1 32.08 5.85 -54.33
N VAL A 2 31.19 6.40 -55.14
CA VAL A 2 30.10 7.31 -54.76
C VAL A 2 28.83 6.48 -54.58
N ALA A 3 28.03 6.74 -53.55
CA ALA A 3 26.55 6.65 -53.58
C ALA A 3 25.96 7.22 -52.28
N THR A 4 25.49 8.47 -52.26
CA THR A 4 24.11 8.97 -52.49
C THR A 4 23.22 8.91 -51.23
N ALA A 5 22.91 10.09 -50.70
CA ALA A 5 21.86 10.36 -49.72
C ALA A 5 20.51 10.63 -50.41
N THR A 6 19.38 10.37 -49.74
CA THR A 6 18.13 11.09 -50.03
C THR A 6 17.24 11.17 -48.79
N PHE A 7 17.03 12.40 -48.32
CA PHE A 7 15.96 12.81 -47.41
C PHE A 7 14.65 13.01 -48.21
N GLY A 8 13.51 12.69 -47.61
CA GLY A 8 12.19 13.02 -48.15
C GLY A 8 11.33 13.71 -47.09
N LEU A 9 11.12 15.01 -47.27
CA LEU A 9 10.29 15.91 -46.47
C LEU A 9 8.81 15.87 -46.89
N SER A 10 7.95 16.07 -45.89
CA SER A 10 6.63 16.75 -45.86
C SER A 10 5.85 17.05 -47.16
N ALA A 11 4.54 16.81 -47.10
CA ALA A 11 3.55 17.66 -47.76
C ALA A 11 2.26 17.76 -46.90
N CYS A 12 2.08 18.92 -46.26
CA CYS A 12 0.77 19.46 -45.91
C CYS A 12 0.16 20.06 -47.19
N GLY A 13 -1.12 19.77 -47.44
CA GLY A 13 -1.87 20.33 -48.57
C GLY A 13 -3.33 20.46 -48.20
N GLU A 14 -3.72 21.68 -47.85
CA GLU A 14 -5.08 22.15 -47.61
C GLU A 14 -5.73 22.54 -48.96
N GLY A 15 -7.00 22.18 -49.19
CA GLY A 15 -7.72 22.49 -50.43
C GLY A 15 -9.21 22.15 -50.32
N ASN A 16 -10.05 23.15 -50.61
CA ASN A 16 -11.42 23.36 -50.15
C ASN A 16 -12.53 22.77 -51.07
N GLU A 17 -13.75 22.71 -50.51
CA GLU A 17 -15.10 22.79 -51.15
C GLU A 17 -15.85 21.55 -51.73
N ALA A 18 -16.75 21.02 -50.87
CA ALA A 18 -18.23 21.05 -50.93
C ALA A 18 -19.09 20.16 -51.88
N THR A 19 -20.16 19.62 -51.24
CA THR A 19 -21.47 19.09 -51.72
C THR A 19 -21.50 17.68 -52.34
N SER A 20 -22.47 16.78 -52.12
CA SER A 20 -23.76 16.72 -51.38
C SER A 20 -24.24 15.26 -51.30
N ASP A 21 -25.01 14.92 -50.25
CA ASP A 21 -26.02 13.84 -50.10
C ASP A 21 -25.90 12.50 -50.87
N ALA A 22 -25.89 11.37 -50.14
CA ALA A 22 -27.08 10.50 -49.98
C ALA A 22 -26.75 9.11 -49.39
N ALA A 23 -27.51 8.77 -48.35
CA ALA A 23 -28.10 7.46 -48.00
C ALA A 23 -27.25 6.17 -47.88
N ALA A 24 -27.21 5.69 -46.63
CA ALA A 24 -27.54 4.33 -46.19
C ALA A 24 -26.86 3.12 -46.87
N GLY A 25 -25.89 2.54 -46.15
CA GLY A 25 -25.47 1.15 -46.31
C GLY A 25 -24.98 0.63 -44.96
N ALA A 26 -25.77 -0.21 -44.31
CA ALA A 26 -25.38 -0.91 -43.09
C ALA A 26 -24.15 -1.79 -43.34
N ALA A 27 -23.13 -1.64 -42.50
CA ALA A 27 -22.04 -2.61 -42.37
C ALA A 27 -21.74 -2.81 -40.88
N THR A 28 -22.32 -3.88 -40.35
CA THR A 28 -21.89 -4.51 -39.10
C THR A 28 -20.49 -5.08 -39.30
N GLN A 29 -19.49 -4.57 -38.56
CA GLN A 29 -18.23 -5.26 -38.25
C GLN A 29 -17.94 -4.94 -36.78
N VAL A 30 -18.27 -5.85 -35.86
CA VAL A 30 -17.42 -6.95 -35.37
C VAL A 30 -16.14 -6.43 -34.69
N GLY A 31 -16.23 -6.38 -33.36
CA GLY A 31 -15.15 -6.64 -32.38
C GLY A 31 -13.79 -6.02 -32.63
N ALA A 32 -13.56 -4.84 -32.06
CA ALA A 32 -12.21 -4.43 -31.69
C ALA A 32 -11.85 -5.10 -30.36
N GLU A 33 -11.25 -6.27 -30.51
CA GLU A 33 -10.18 -6.86 -29.69
C GLU A 33 -9.97 -6.21 -28.31
N GLY A 34 -10.46 -6.92 -27.29
CA GLY A 34 -9.89 -6.82 -25.96
C GLY A 34 -8.40 -7.07 -26.07
N GLY A 35 -7.62 -6.02 -25.80
CA GLY A 35 -6.19 -6.18 -25.51
C GLY A 35 -6.03 -7.26 -24.44
N PRO A 36 -4.89 -7.97 -24.42
CA PRO A 36 -4.65 -8.99 -23.39
C PRO A 36 -4.85 -8.34 -22.04
N GLN A 37 -5.94 -8.72 -21.36
CA GLN A 37 -6.13 -8.44 -19.96
C GLN A 37 -4.97 -9.15 -19.30
N VAL A 38 -3.96 -8.36 -18.90
CA VAL A 38 -2.89 -8.85 -18.03
C VAL A 38 -3.64 -9.50 -16.89
N ALA A 39 -3.51 -10.82 -16.75
CA ALA A 39 -4.09 -11.53 -15.62
C ALA A 39 -3.51 -10.83 -14.38
N GLY A 40 -4.35 -10.04 -13.71
CA GLY A 40 -3.93 -9.26 -12.55
C GLY A 40 -3.34 -10.21 -11.52
N ALA A 41 -2.36 -9.72 -10.76
CA ALA A 41 -1.91 -10.48 -9.61
C ALA A 41 -3.13 -10.79 -8.72
N ALA A 42 -3.16 -11.97 -8.10
CA ALA A 42 -4.20 -12.28 -7.14
C ALA A 42 -4.21 -11.19 -6.07
N ALA A 43 -5.36 -10.56 -5.85
CA ALA A 43 -5.49 -9.49 -4.88
C ALA A 43 -5.10 -10.00 -3.50
N LEU A 44 -4.04 -9.44 -2.92
CA LEU A 44 -3.56 -9.81 -1.60
C LEU A 44 -4.62 -9.45 -0.55
N ASN A 45 -4.85 -10.33 0.41
CA ASN A 45 -5.86 -10.13 1.44
C ASN A 45 -5.29 -10.37 2.83
N ILE A 46 -5.82 -9.68 3.83
CA ILE A 46 -5.42 -9.88 5.23
C ILE A 46 -5.75 -11.30 5.74
N ALA A 47 -6.71 -11.98 5.12
CA ALA A 47 -7.02 -13.39 5.40
C ALA A 47 -5.85 -14.34 5.07
N ASP A 48 -4.93 -13.94 4.17
CA ASP A 48 -3.71 -14.69 3.85
C ASP A 48 -2.60 -14.50 4.91
N GLY A 49 -2.87 -13.66 5.90
CA GLY A 49 -1.99 -13.31 7.02
C GLY A 49 -1.83 -11.79 7.17
N PRO A 50 -1.74 -11.29 8.42
CA PRO A 50 -1.51 -9.87 8.67
C PRO A 50 -0.16 -9.36 8.14
N ASP A 51 0.77 -10.26 7.86
CA ASP A 51 2.11 -10.01 7.33
C ASP A 51 2.19 -10.03 5.80
N VAL A 52 1.08 -10.10 5.06
CA VAL A 52 1.10 -10.28 3.60
C VAL A 52 1.95 -9.21 2.87
N CYS A 53 1.82 -7.93 3.24
CA CYS A 53 2.67 -6.86 2.69
C CYS A 53 4.13 -6.98 3.15
N PHE A 54 4.38 -7.38 4.40
CA PHE A 54 5.73 -7.57 4.94
C PHE A 54 6.49 -8.68 4.19
N ARG A 55 5.80 -9.78 3.85
CA ARG A 55 6.36 -10.86 3.03
C ARG A 55 6.69 -10.39 1.62
N ALA A 56 5.82 -9.60 0.99
CA ALA A 56 6.07 -9.02 -0.33
C ALA A 56 7.31 -8.09 -0.32
N ILE A 57 7.43 -7.25 0.71
CA ILE A 57 8.60 -6.38 0.91
C ILE A 57 9.87 -7.21 1.13
N ALA A 58 9.81 -8.27 1.95
CA ALA A 58 10.96 -9.13 2.20
C ALA A 58 11.44 -9.86 0.93
N GLN A 59 10.52 -10.25 0.04
CA GLN A 59 10.86 -10.82 -1.26
C GLN A 59 11.50 -9.78 -2.19
N HIS A 60 11.06 -8.52 -2.14
CA HIS A 60 11.57 -7.45 -2.98
C HIS A 60 12.94 -6.91 -2.54
N LEU A 61 13.11 -6.62 -1.25
CA LEU A 61 14.30 -5.98 -0.69
C LEU A 61 15.30 -6.96 -0.05
N GLY A 62 14.86 -8.18 0.25
CA GLY A 62 15.60 -9.14 1.06
C GLY A 62 15.31 -9.00 2.56
N PRO A 63 15.47 -10.09 3.34
CA PRO A 63 15.11 -10.13 4.76
C PRO A 63 16.01 -9.26 5.66
N ASP A 64 17.23 -8.96 5.23
CA ASP A 64 18.20 -8.15 5.99
C ASP A 64 18.09 -6.65 5.71
N ALA A 65 17.14 -6.24 4.85
CA ALA A 65 16.87 -4.83 4.58
C ALA A 65 16.49 -4.13 5.89
N LYS A 66 17.14 -2.99 6.17
CA LYS A 66 16.82 -2.19 7.35
C LYS A 66 15.69 -1.23 7.02
N VAL A 67 14.54 -1.45 7.64
CA VAL A 67 13.30 -0.72 7.39
C VAL A 67 13.03 0.25 8.54
N ALA A 68 12.52 1.44 8.20
CA ALA A 68 12.07 2.43 9.17
C ALA A 68 10.57 2.27 9.44
N GLU A 69 9.78 2.17 8.35
CA GLU A 69 8.33 2.16 8.39
C GLU A 69 7.80 1.22 7.31
N ILE A 70 6.72 0.50 7.63
CA ILE A 70 5.94 -0.27 6.67
C ILE A 70 4.48 0.09 6.88
N ASN A 71 3.78 0.45 5.82
CA ASN A 71 2.34 0.67 5.85
C ASN A 71 1.64 -0.39 5.00
N SER A 72 0.84 -1.24 5.66
CA SER A 72 -0.11 -2.15 5.03
C SER A 72 -1.53 -1.68 5.41
N PHE A 73 -2.30 -1.19 4.45
CA PHE A 73 -3.71 -0.86 4.66
C PHE A 73 -4.60 -1.81 3.86
N PHE A 74 -5.75 -2.11 4.42
CA PHE A 74 -6.73 -3.02 3.87
C PHE A 74 -8.08 -2.31 3.82
N SER A 75 -8.86 -2.59 2.78
CA SER A 75 -10.22 -2.10 2.65
C SER A 75 -11.06 -2.57 3.84
N SER A 76 -11.81 -1.65 4.43
CA SER A 76 -12.80 -1.94 5.46
C SER A 76 -14.09 -2.47 4.82
N GLY A 77 -14.31 -2.13 3.54
CA GLY A 77 -15.42 -2.54 2.72
C GLY A 77 -16.64 -1.64 2.87
N GLU A 78 -17.50 -1.64 1.85
CA GLU A 78 -18.65 -0.72 1.71
C GLU A 78 -19.61 -0.70 2.91
N ALA A 79 -19.71 -1.82 3.64
CA ALA A 79 -20.56 -1.96 4.82
C ALA A 79 -20.08 -1.13 6.02
N ILE A 80 -18.79 -0.78 6.05
CA ILE A 80 -18.19 0.05 7.09
C ILE A 80 -17.93 1.45 6.53
N ASP A 81 -17.28 1.54 5.37
CA ASP A 81 -17.01 2.79 4.67
C ASP A 81 -17.66 2.78 3.30
N SER A 82 -18.72 3.57 3.10
CA SER A 82 -19.46 3.61 1.83
C SER A 82 -18.65 4.17 0.66
N SER A 83 -17.44 4.67 0.90
CA SER A 83 -16.51 5.11 -0.14
C SER A 83 -15.48 4.05 -0.53
N ASP A 84 -15.43 2.91 0.15
CA ASP A 84 -14.57 1.78 -0.23
C ASP A 84 -15.22 1.01 -1.39
N ASP A 85 -14.49 0.91 -2.51
CA ASP A 85 -14.92 0.17 -3.70
C ASP A 85 -14.32 -1.27 -3.72
N GLU A 86 -13.33 -1.53 -2.87
CA GLU A 86 -12.64 -2.80 -2.76
C GLU A 86 -13.31 -3.74 -1.74
N PRO A 87 -13.34 -5.06 -2.01
CA PRO A 87 -13.70 -6.07 -1.03
C PRO A 87 -13.01 -5.91 0.34
N GLN A 88 -13.78 -6.10 1.42
CA GLN A 88 -13.25 -6.09 2.78
C GLN A 88 -12.02 -7.01 2.92
N GLY A 89 -10.97 -6.47 3.56
CA GLY A 89 -9.71 -7.15 3.82
C GLY A 89 -8.74 -7.18 2.63
N GLN A 90 -9.13 -6.68 1.45
CA GLN A 90 -8.22 -6.55 0.31
C GLN A 90 -7.17 -5.48 0.60
N LEU A 91 -5.90 -5.78 0.32
CA LEU A 91 -4.79 -4.85 0.47
C LEU A 91 -4.94 -3.68 -0.52
N THR A 92 -4.99 -2.46 0.01
CA THR A 92 -5.13 -1.22 -0.78
C THR A 92 -3.83 -0.42 -0.81
N VAL A 93 -2.99 -0.53 0.24
CA VAL A 93 -1.69 0.12 0.31
C VAL A 93 -0.66 -0.86 0.84
N CYS A 94 0.48 -0.94 0.17
CA CYS A 94 1.68 -1.57 0.70
C CYS A 94 2.89 -0.70 0.35
N SER A 95 3.51 -0.12 1.35
CA SER A 95 4.68 0.76 1.17
C SER A 95 5.71 0.54 2.27
N VAL A 96 6.95 0.87 1.95
CA VAL A 96 8.09 0.72 2.86
C VAL A 96 9.04 1.90 2.73
N GLN A 97 9.55 2.35 3.87
CA GLN A 97 10.71 3.22 3.97
C GLN A 97 11.89 2.41 4.50
N TYR A 98 13.04 2.46 3.82
CA TYR A 98 14.19 1.62 4.13
C TYR A 98 15.52 2.34 3.88
N GLN A 99 16.58 1.87 4.52
CA GLN A 99 17.92 2.44 4.38
C GLN A 99 18.44 2.25 2.94
N ASP A 100 18.92 3.33 2.33
CA ASP A 100 19.58 3.29 1.02
C ASP A 100 20.82 2.38 1.10
N PRO A 101 20.89 1.28 0.34
CA PRO A 101 22.05 0.39 0.37
C PRO A 101 23.33 1.06 -0.17
N ALA A 102 23.21 2.14 -0.94
CA ALA A 102 24.34 2.90 -1.45
C ALA A 102 24.81 4.02 -0.49
N ASP A 103 23.96 4.50 0.42
CA ASP A 103 24.30 5.55 1.39
C ASP A 103 23.54 5.34 2.71
N ALA A 104 24.23 4.78 3.71
CA ALA A 104 23.66 4.44 5.01
C ALA A 104 23.08 5.63 5.81
N ARG A 105 23.24 6.87 5.33
CA ARG A 105 22.66 8.08 5.94
C ARG A 105 21.32 8.49 5.33
N LYS A 106 20.86 7.79 4.30
CA LYS A 106 19.66 8.13 3.53
C LYS A 106 18.59 7.05 3.62
N LEU A 107 17.35 7.48 3.44
CA LEU A 107 16.19 6.62 3.29
C LEU A 107 15.68 6.67 1.85
N LEU A 108 15.20 5.52 1.40
CA LEU A 108 14.39 5.37 0.19
C LEU A 108 12.99 4.94 0.59
N GLY A 109 12.02 5.30 -0.24
CA GLY A 109 10.63 4.87 -0.14
C GLY A 109 10.16 4.26 -1.46
N THR A 110 9.42 3.16 -1.37
CA THR A 110 8.71 2.58 -2.51
C THR A 110 7.34 2.05 -2.07
N SER A 111 6.41 1.98 -3.02
CA SER A 111 5.09 1.39 -2.88
C SER A 111 4.89 0.29 -3.91
N MET A 112 4.14 -0.73 -3.51
CA MET A 112 3.67 -1.76 -4.42
C MET A 112 2.40 -1.28 -5.10
N ASN A 113 2.34 -1.43 -6.42
CA ASN A 113 1.09 -1.38 -7.14
C ASN A 113 0.30 -2.65 -6.80
N VAL A 114 -0.76 -2.53 -6.00
CA VAL A 114 -1.51 -3.69 -5.48
C VAL A 114 -2.28 -4.46 -6.56
N GLN A 115 -2.47 -3.90 -7.75
CA GLN A 115 -3.11 -4.58 -8.88
C GLN A 115 -2.13 -5.49 -9.64
N THR A 116 -0.88 -5.06 -9.77
CA THR A 116 0.16 -5.82 -10.49
C THR A 116 1.06 -6.63 -9.56
N GLY A 117 1.12 -6.28 -8.28
CA GLY A 117 2.05 -6.85 -7.30
C GLY A 117 3.50 -6.35 -7.46
N GLU A 118 3.75 -5.40 -8.36
CA GLU A 118 5.09 -4.88 -8.63
C GLU A 118 5.39 -3.64 -7.78
N PHE A 119 6.62 -3.57 -7.26
CA PHE A 119 7.11 -2.36 -6.57
C PHE A 119 7.57 -1.32 -7.56
N GLU A 120 7.19 -0.07 -7.30
CA GLU A 120 7.63 1.07 -8.09
C GLU A 120 9.10 1.39 -7.87
N ALA A 121 9.67 2.20 -8.76
CA ALA A 121 11.03 2.69 -8.58
C ALA A 121 11.14 3.51 -7.28
N PRO A 122 12.15 3.26 -6.44
CA PRO A 122 12.26 3.94 -5.15
C PRO A 122 12.60 5.42 -5.33
N SER A 123 12.08 6.23 -4.41
CA SER A 123 12.36 7.67 -4.31
C SER A 123 13.07 8.01 -3.01
N ARG A 124 13.79 9.13 -2.96
CA ARG A 124 14.46 9.57 -1.73
C ARG A 124 13.45 10.12 -0.75
N ILE A 125 13.64 9.78 0.52
CA ILE A 125 12.87 10.33 1.63
C ILE A 125 13.70 11.39 2.34
N ASP A 126 13.13 12.58 2.51
CA ASP A 126 13.73 13.65 3.28
C ASP A 126 13.52 13.39 4.77
N ILE A 127 14.63 13.35 5.52
CA ILE A 127 14.60 13.19 6.97
C ILE A 127 14.53 14.57 7.60
N THR A 128 13.42 14.86 8.28
CA THR A 128 13.25 16.10 9.04
C THR A 128 13.39 15.80 10.53
N VAL A 129 14.39 16.41 11.18
CA VAL A 129 14.61 16.31 12.62
C VAL A 129 13.95 17.51 13.31
N THR A 130 12.95 17.26 14.14
CA THR A 130 12.21 18.30 14.87
C THR A 130 12.45 18.21 16.37
N GLY A 131 12.66 19.36 17.03
CA GLY A 131 12.68 19.44 18.50
C GLY A 131 13.97 19.00 19.18
N GLY A 132 15.07 18.79 18.44
CA GLY A 132 16.38 18.40 18.98
C GLY A 132 17.55 18.89 18.14
N ASP A 133 18.77 18.54 18.53
CA ASP A 133 19.98 18.82 17.76
C ASP A 133 20.10 17.82 16.59
N ALA A 134 19.99 18.31 15.37
CA ALA A 134 20.11 17.51 14.16
C ALA A 134 21.48 16.79 14.03
N SER A 135 22.53 17.28 14.71
CA SER A 135 23.84 16.65 14.70
C SER A 135 23.92 15.38 15.57
N GLU A 136 22.99 15.21 16.51
CA GLU A 136 22.89 14.00 17.35
C GLU A 136 22.05 12.90 16.70
N PHE A 137 21.32 13.23 15.63
CA PHE A 137 20.47 12.28 14.92
C PHE A 137 21.28 11.13 14.32
N LYS A 138 20.82 9.90 14.59
CA LYS A 138 21.38 8.67 14.02
C LYS A 138 20.28 7.86 13.38
N LEU A 139 20.29 7.76 12.05
CA LEU A 139 19.32 6.94 11.32
C LEU A 139 19.29 5.48 11.80
N ALA A 140 20.43 4.96 12.28
CA ALA A 140 20.55 3.61 12.82
C ALA A 140 19.58 3.32 13.98
N ASP A 141 19.17 4.34 14.74
CA ASP A 141 18.26 4.19 15.87
C ASP A 141 16.78 4.11 15.42
N TYR A 142 16.49 4.46 14.16
CA TYR A 142 15.14 4.51 13.59
C TYR A 142 14.87 3.41 12.56
N ILE A 143 15.83 2.52 12.33
CA ILE A 143 15.73 1.41 11.38
C ILE A 143 15.96 0.08 12.09
N ILE A 144 15.25 -0.96 11.66
CA ILE A 144 15.37 -2.32 12.16
C ILE A 144 15.49 -3.30 10.99
N PRO A 145 16.29 -4.38 11.08
CA PRO A 145 16.27 -5.42 10.05
C PRO A 145 14.88 -6.04 9.92
N LEU A 146 14.38 -6.17 8.70
CA LEU A 146 13.04 -6.70 8.43
C LEU A 146 12.84 -8.10 9.02
N ALA A 147 13.87 -8.94 9.02
CA ALA A 147 13.85 -10.27 9.64
C ALA A 147 13.56 -10.28 11.15
N GLN A 148 13.69 -9.14 11.84
CA GLN A 148 13.36 -9.02 13.27
C GLN A 148 11.89 -8.65 13.52
N VAL A 149 11.12 -8.39 12.46
CA VAL A 149 9.72 -7.98 12.55
C VAL A 149 8.82 -9.16 12.21
N ASN A 150 7.98 -9.57 13.16
CA ASN A 150 7.07 -10.70 13.05
C ASN A 150 5.61 -10.26 13.13
N ALA A 151 5.09 -9.69 12.04
CA ALA A 151 3.68 -9.30 11.95
C ALA A 151 2.73 -10.51 11.95
N ALA A 152 3.18 -11.70 11.55
CA ALA A 152 2.37 -12.93 11.59
C ALA A 152 1.93 -13.28 13.02
N GLY A 153 2.69 -12.84 14.03
CA GLY A 153 2.34 -12.98 15.45
C GLY A 153 1.02 -12.31 15.85
N LEU A 154 0.48 -11.39 15.04
CA LEU A 154 -0.77 -10.68 15.33
C LEU A 154 -2.02 -11.56 15.13
N ALA A 155 -1.95 -12.61 14.31
CA ALA A 155 -3.13 -13.39 13.92
C ALA A 155 -3.91 -14.01 15.10
N PRO A 156 -3.27 -14.61 16.12
CA PRO A 156 -3.99 -15.11 17.30
C PRO A 156 -4.72 -14.01 18.08
N PHE A 157 -4.15 -12.81 18.17
CA PHE A 157 -4.80 -11.68 18.83
C PHE A 157 -6.01 -11.20 18.02
N MET A 158 -5.87 -11.07 16.70
CA MET A 158 -6.98 -10.71 15.81
C MET A 158 -8.16 -11.68 15.97
N GLU A 159 -7.89 -12.97 16.03
CA GLU A 159 -8.92 -13.99 16.26
C GLU A 159 -9.59 -13.82 17.64
N ALA A 160 -8.79 -13.63 18.70
CA ALA A 160 -9.29 -13.47 20.05
C ALA A 160 -10.19 -12.23 20.21
N GLN A 161 -9.95 -11.16 19.44
CA GLN A 161 -10.74 -9.92 19.52
C GLN A 161 -12.07 -9.98 18.77
N LYS A 162 -12.33 -10.97 17.90
CA LYS A 162 -13.59 -11.03 17.14
C LYS A 162 -14.84 -11.02 18.02
N GLY A 163 -14.82 -11.79 19.11
CA GLY A 163 -15.92 -11.89 20.05
C GLY A 163 -16.19 -10.59 20.84
N PRO A 164 -15.18 -10.03 21.53
CA PRO A 164 -15.28 -8.73 22.20
C PRO A 164 -15.73 -7.60 21.27
N MET A 165 -15.09 -7.47 20.10
CA MET A 165 -15.40 -6.42 19.14
C MET A 165 -16.82 -6.53 18.58
N GLY A 166 -17.31 -7.75 18.32
CA GLY A 166 -18.69 -7.97 17.86
C GLY A 166 -19.78 -7.57 18.87
N LYS A 167 -19.42 -7.20 20.12
CA LYS A 167 -20.36 -6.61 21.09
C LYS A 167 -20.41 -5.08 21.03
N ILE A 168 -19.34 -4.47 20.52
CA ILE A 168 -19.16 -3.01 20.44
C ILE A 168 -19.59 -2.51 19.07
N TYR A 169 -19.18 -3.23 18.03
CA TYR A 169 -19.42 -2.88 16.64
C TYR A 169 -20.52 -3.75 16.04
N SER A 170 -21.40 -3.16 15.24
CA SER A 170 -22.37 -3.87 14.39
C SER A 170 -21.68 -4.54 13.20
N SER A 171 -20.62 -3.91 12.69
CA SER A 171 -19.68 -4.42 11.70
C SER A 171 -18.28 -3.85 11.97
N PHE A 172 -17.23 -4.64 11.79
CA PHE A 172 -15.85 -4.18 11.90
C PHE A 172 -14.92 -4.96 10.97
N ALA A 173 -13.79 -4.35 10.63
CA ALA A 173 -12.75 -4.93 9.83
C ALA A 173 -11.38 -4.48 10.36
N TRP A 174 -10.37 -5.33 10.16
CA TRP A 174 -8.98 -4.94 10.35
C TRP A 174 -8.55 -4.10 9.13
N SER A 175 -8.20 -2.84 9.37
CA SER A 175 -7.95 -1.85 8.31
C SER A 175 -6.46 -1.59 8.09
N GLY A 176 -5.58 -2.01 9.01
CA GLY A 176 -4.15 -1.78 8.85
C GLY A 176 -3.24 -2.65 9.71
N VAL A 177 -2.06 -2.95 9.18
CA VAL A 177 -0.92 -3.54 9.90
C VAL A 177 0.32 -2.75 9.54
N ARG A 178 0.92 -2.06 10.51
CA ARG A 178 1.98 -1.09 10.27
C ARG A 178 3.17 -1.35 11.16
N LEU A 179 4.38 -1.19 10.62
CA LEU A 179 5.58 -1.01 11.42
C LEU A 179 5.80 0.48 11.56
N MET A 180 5.74 1.01 12.77
CA MET A 180 6.07 2.41 13.04
C MET A 180 7.49 2.51 13.59
N SER A 181 8.25 3.50 13.10
CA SER A 181 9.54 3.86 13.67
C SER A 181 9.38 4.49 15.06
N PRO A 182 10.45 4.52 15.87
CA PRO A 182 10.53 5.39 17.04
C PRO A 182 10.16 6.83 16.68
N GLY A 183 9.51 7.53 17.61
CA GLY A 183 9.01 8.89 17.43
C GLY A 183 8.56 9.52 18.75
N VAL A 184 7.73 10.55 18.67
CA VAL A 184 7.32 11.36 19.84
C VAL A 184 6.61 10.53 20.92
N PHE A 185 5.92 9.46 20.53
CA PHE A 185 5.08 8.65 21.43
C PHE A 185 5.71 7.29 21.80
N SER A 186 6.82 6.89 21.15
CA SER A 186 7.51 5.63 21.43
C SER A 186 8.98 5.72 21.09
N ASP A 187 9.86 5.23 21.97
CA ASP A 187 11.31 5.19 21.77
C ASP A 187 11.79 3.93 21.02
N VAL A 188 10.87 3.08 20.59
CA VAL A 188 11.13 1.78 19.97
C VAL A 188 10.20 1.55 18.80
N HIS A 189 10.58 0.67 17.87
CA HIS A 189 9.66 0.19 16.84
C HIS A 189 8.45 -0.53 17.47
N VAL A 190 7.30 -0.32 16.85
CA VAL A 190 6.05 -0.99 17.21
C VAL A 190 5.33 -1.51 15.98
N LEU A 191 4.67 -2.64 16.15
CA LEU A 191 3.64 -3.09 15.20
C LEU A 191 2.31 -2.51 15.64
N ARG A 192 1.64 -1.78 14.76
CA ARG A 192 0.30 -1.24 15.00
C ARG A 192 -0.71 -1.99 14.14
N LEU A 193 -1.77 -2.46 14.78
CA LEU A 193 -2.92 -3.12 14.17
C LEU A 193 -4.10 -2.17 14.27
N ASP A 194 -4.64 -1.74 13.13
CA ASP A 194 -5.74 -0.79 13.03
C ASP A 194 -7.06 -1.50 12.72
N ILE A 195 -8.16 -0.92 13.21
CA ILE A 195 -9.53 -1.34 12.91
C ILE A 195 -10.35 -0.15 12.43
N ASP A 196 -11.31 -0.45 11.57
CA ASP A 196 -12.47 0.39 11.34
C ASP A 196 -13.72 -0.41 11.71
N GLY A 197 -14.74 0.25 12.22
CA GLY A 197 -16.03 -0.37 12.44
C GLY A 197 -17.17 0.63 12.56
N ARG A 198 -18.40 0.13 12.62
CA ARG A 198 -19.59 0.91 12.95
C ARG A 198 -20.08 0.54 14.33
N LEU A 199 -20.28 1.53 15.19
CA LEU A 199 -20.74 1.31 16.55
C LEU A 199 -22.16 0.74 16.55
N ALA A 200 -22.39 -0.32 17.34
CA ALA A 200 -23.70 -0.95 17.43
C ALA A 200 -24.78 -0.03 18.04
N THR A 201 -24.36 1.01 18.77
CA THR A 201 -25.26 1.93 19.49
C THR A 201 -25.86 3.02 18.61
N ASN A 202 -25.14 3.48 17.59
CA ASN A 202 -25.52 4.65 16.80
C ASN A 202 -25.06 4.63 15.33
N ASP A 203 -24.46 3.52 14.87
CA ASP A 203 -23.99 3.31 13.50
C ASP A 203 -22.96 4.36 13.00
N ILE A 204 -22.24 5.00 13.93
CA ILE A 204 -21.15 5.91 13.61
C ILE A 204 -19.89 5.11 13.29
N LYS A 205 -19.19 5.50 12.22
CA LYS A 205 -17.85 4.98 11.90
C LYS A 205 -16.89 5.40 13.01
N GLU A 206 -16.22 4.41 13.60
CA GLU A 206 -15.22 4.58 14.64
C GLU A 206 -13.99 3.76 14.28
N SER A 207 -12.83 4.25 14.69
CA SER A 207 -11.55 3.61 14.44
C SER A 207 -10.82 3.33 15.74
N GLY A 208 -10.03 2.28 15.77
CA GLY A 208 -9.28 1.89 16.94
C GLY A 208 -7.95 1.28 16.54
N TYR A 209 -7.09 1.05 17.52
CA TYR A 209 -5.81 0.40 17.26
C TYR A 209 -5.27 -0.33 18.48
N ALA A 210 -4.44 -1.33 18.22
CA ALA A 210 -3.59 -1.97 19.21
C ALA A 210 -2.13 -1.89 18.77
N GLU A 211 -1.23 -1.67 19.72
CA GLU A 211 0.21 -1.60 19.49
C GLU A 211 0.90 -2.78 20.16
N PHE A 212 1.87 -3.34 19.46
CA PHE A 212 2.66 -4.51 19.86
C PHE A 212 4.14 -4.19 19.73
N ALA A 213 4.97 -4.94 20.46
CA ALA A 213 6.37 -5.05 20.09
C ALA A 213 6.50 -5.68 18.68
N VAL A 214 7.68 -5.56 18.08
CA VAL A 214 7.97 -6.11 16.76
C VAL A 214 7.88 -7.64 16.67
N ASP A 215 7.76 -8.34 17.81
CA ASP A 215 7.49 -9.78 17.86
C ASP A 215 6.04 -10.15 17.48
N GLY A 216 5.14 -9.16 17.40
CA GLY A 216 3.72 -9.32 17.06
C GLY A 216 2.85 -9.95 18.16
N THR A 217 3.38 -10.17 19.36
CA THR A 217 2.72 -10.92 20.44
C THR A 217 2.71 -10.17 21.77
N THR A 218 3.72 -9.34 22.03
CA THR A 218 3.82 -8.52 23.23
C THR A 218 2.99 -7.25 23.05
N LEU A 219 1.77 -7.26 23.58
CA LEU A 219 0.86 -6.11 23.57
C LEU A 219 1.44 -4.96 24.41
N LYS A 220 1.52 -3.76 23.82
CA LYS A 220 1.97 -2.52 24.47
C LYS A 220 0.82 -1.59 24.80
N SER A 221 -0.16 -1.49 23.90
CA SER A 221 -1.34 -0.62 24.07
C SER A 221 -2.53 -1.23 23.35
N ASN A 222 -3.73 -1.07 23.91
CA ASN A 222 -4.96 -1.56 23.31
C ASN A 222 -6.05 -0.49 23.42
N ASN A 223 -6.35 0.13 22.28
CA ASN A 223 -7.37 1.17 22.10
C ASN A 223 -8.32 0.75 20.97
N LEU A 224 -8.68 -0.54 20.92
CA LEU A 224 -9.68 -1.07 19.98
C LEU A 224 -11.12 -0.76 20.44
N GLU A 225 -11.28 -0.45 21.72
CA GLU A 225 -12.56 -0.07 22.32
C GLU A 225 -12.57 1.46 22.51
N PRO A 226 -13.64 2.16 22.09
CA PRO A 226 -13.77 3.61 22.21
C PRO A 226 -14.06 4.11 23.62
#